data_AF-A0A6B3FRD6-F1
#
_entry.id   AF-A0A6B3FRD6-F1
#
_cell.length_a   1.000
_cell.length_b   1.000
_cell.length_c   1.000
_cell.angle_alpha   90.00
_cell.angle_beta   90.00
_cell.angle_gamma   90.00
#
_symmetry.space_group_name_H-M   'P 1'
#
loop_
_entity.id
_entity.type
_entity.pdbx_description
1 polymer ?
#
loop_
_entity_poly.entity_id
_entity_poly.type
_entity_poly.pdbx_seq_one_letter_code
_entity_poly.pdbx_strand_id
1 'polypeptide(L)'
;LTEDDRVLLKTPATFDVSVWELFWPLLAGATLVTAGPDDHRDPTALARLLREHRITTVHFVPSMLTAFTGVAAPDDCAGLRRVLASGETLTPAAADGLLRLAPHT
;
A
#
# COMPACT_ATOMS: atom_id res chain seq x y z
N LEU A 1 -7.30 -11.02 -6.76
CA LEU A 1 -6.67 -10.09 -7.71
C LEU A 1 -7.13 -10.49 -9.11
N THR A 2 -7.10 -9.55 -10.06
CA THR A 2 -7.20 -9.82 -11.50
C THR A 2 -5.91 -9.40 -12.20
N GLU A 3 -5.79 -9.63 -13.51
CA GLU A 3 -4.63 -9.19 -14.32
C GLU A 3 -4.41 -7.67 -14.30
N ASP A 4 -5.46 -6.89 -14.09
CA ASP A 4 -5.41 -5.43 -13.97
C ASP A 4 -4.88 -4.93 -12.61
N ASP A 5 -4.72 -5.82 -11.63
CA ASP A 5 -4.26 -5.43 -10.31
C ASP A 5 -2.73 -5.25 -10.26
N ARG A 6 -2.31 -4.32 -9.41
CA ARG A 6 -0.91 -3.95 -9.22
C ARG A 6 -0.62 -3.95 -7.73
N VAL A 7 0.17 -4.91 -7.26
CA VAL A 7 0.51 -5.09 -5.85
C VAL A 7 1.89 -4.50 -5.60
N LEU A 8 2.01 -3.64 -4.57
CA LEU A 8 3.31 -3.11 -4.16
C LEU A 8 4.00 -4.08 -3.19
N LEU A 9 5.16 -4.60 -3.60
CA LEU A 9 6.12 -5.27 -2.73
C LEU A 9 7.06 -4.22 -2.16
N LYS A 10 6.83 -3.85 -0.90
CA LYS A 10 7.66 -2.90 -0.15
C LYS A 10 8.11 -3.45 1.19
N THR A 11 7.43 -4.47 1.71
CA THR A 11 7.68 -4.98 3.04
C THR A 11 8.99 -5.77 3.04
N PRO A 12 9.93 -5.51 3.98
CA PRO A 12 11.20 -6.22 4.00
C PRO A 12 10.98 -7.73 4.09
N ALA A 13 11.81 -8.51 3.37
CA ALA A 13 11.68 -9.96 3.25
C ALA A 13 11.79 -10.72 4.60
N THR A 14 12.24 -10.04 5.66
CA THR A 14 12.30 -10.55 7.02
C THR A 14 10.96 -10.52 7.76
N PHE A 15 9.91 -9.91 7.18
CA PHE A 15 8.56 -9.89 7.71
C PHE A 15 7.64 -10.76 6.84
N ASP A 16 6.75 -11.51 7.50
CA ASP A 16 5.84 -12.48 6.88
C ASP A 16 4.87 -11.86 5.85
N VAL A 17 4.48 -10.60 6.04
CA VAL A 17 3.67 -9.84 5.07
C VAL A 17 4.29 -9.83 3.67
N SER A 18 5.62 -9.79 3.57
CA SER A 18 6.32 -9.81 2.27
C SER A 18 6.01 -11.07 1.44
N VAL A 19 5.64 -12.18 2.10
CA VAL A 19 5.32 -13.45 1.44
C VAL A 19 4.09 -13.28 0.55
N TRP A 20 3.00 -12.73 1.08
CA TRP A 20 1.80 -12.56 0.25
C TRP A 20 1.95 -11.39 -0.73
N GLU A 21 2.70 -10.34 -0.40
CA GLU A 21 3.03 -9.27 -1.35
C GLU A 21 3.75 -9.84 -2.58
N LEU A 22 4.64 -10.81 -2.39
CA LEU A 22 5.38 -11.48 -3.45
C LEU A 22 4.53 -12.49 -4.24
N PHE A 23 3.86 -13.42 -3.55
CA PHE A 23 3.25 -14.58 -4.22
C PHE A 23 1.82 -14.34 -4.70
N TRP A 24 1.01 -13.55 -4.01
CA TRP A 24 -0.39 -13.33 -4.40
C TRP A 24 -0.56 -12.77 -5.81
N PRO A 25 0.16 -11.69 -6.24
CA PRO A 25 0.03 -11.20 -7.60
C PRO A 25 0.48 -12.22 -8.66
N LEU A 26 1.57 -12.93 -8.40
CA LEU A 26 2.12 -13.91 -9.33
C LEU A 26 1.17 -15.10 -9.56
N LEU A 27 0.50 -15.56 -8.50
CA LEU A 27 -0.48 -16.64 -8.59
C LEU A 27 -1.77 -16.22 -9.28
N ALA A 28 -2.09 -14.92 -9.29
CA ALA A 28 -3.32 -14.38 -9.85
C ALA A 28 -3.17 -13.76 -11.25
N GLY A 29 -1.97 -13.79 -11.84
CA GLY A 29 -1.67 -13.12 -13.11
C GLY A 29 -1.62 -11.59 -13.03
N ALA A 30 -1.56 -11.03 -11.82
CA ALA A 30 -1.49 -9.59 -11.58
C ALA A 30 -0.03 -9.07 -11.69
N THR A 31 0.13 -7.75 -11.69
CA THR A 31 1.46 -7.13 -11.71
C THR A 31 2.05 -6.98 -10.31
N LEU A 32 3.28 -7.45 -10.11
CA LEU A 32 4.11 -7.15 -8.95
C LEU A 32 4.93 -5.87 -9.23
N VAL A 33 4.84 -4.87 -8.36
CA VAL A 33 5.65 -3.64 -8.42
C VAL A 33 6.56 -3.61 -7.20
N THR A 34 7.86 -3.46 -7.39
CA THR A 34 8.84 -3.46 -6.30
C THR A 34 9.22 -2.04 -5.91
N ALA A 35 9.13 -1.71 -4.61
CA ALA A 35 9.69 -0.47 -4.09
C ALA A 35 11.22 -0.51 -4.12
N GLY A 36 11.87 0.66 -4.18
CA GLY A 36 13.31 0.78 -4.06
C GLY A 36 13.81 0.51 -2.63
N PRO A 37 15.13 0.44 -2.44
CA PRO A 37 15.73 0.37 -1.11
C PRO A 37 15.21 1.49 -0.22
N ASP A 38 14.79 1.15 1.01
CA ASP A 38 14.32 2.09 2.04
C ASP A 38 13.06 2.91 1.74
N ASP A 39 12.48 2.85 0.53
CA ASP A 39 11.24 3.54 0.16
C ASP A 39 10.06 3.20 1.11
N HIS A 40 10.06 1.98 1.67
CA HIS A 40 9.05 1.54 2.62
C HIS A 40 9.01 2.33 3.94
N ARG A 41 10.02 3.18 4.20
CA ARG A 41 10.13 4.06 5.37
C ARG A 41 9.74 5.51 5.08
N ASP A 42 9.63 5.88 3.81
CA ASP A 42 9.34 7.25 3.38
C ASP A 42 7.90 7.36 2.87
N PRO A 43 6.99 7.99 3.64
CA PRO A 43 5.59 8.12 3.24
C PRO A 43 5.39 8.95 1.97
N THR A 44 6.26 9.91 1.68
CA THR A 44 6.22 10.72 0.45
C THR A 44 6.68 9.90 -0.75
N ALA A 45 7.72 9.07 -0.60
CA ALA A 45 8.14 8.14 -1.64
C ALA A 45 7.02 7.13 -1.96
N LEU A 46 6.34 6.60 -0.93
CA LEU A 46 5.20 5.71 -1.10
C LEU A 46 4.04 6.37 -1.85
N ALA A 47 3.67 7.61 -1.52
CA ALA A 47 2.63 8.35 -2.26
C ALA A 47 2.99 8.50 -3.75
N ARG A 48 4.24 8.86 -4.05
CA ARG A 48 4.73 8.94 -5.42
C ARG A 48 4.62 7.59 -6.15
N LEU A 49 5.07 6.50 -5.54
CA LEU A 49 5.03 5.15 -6.13
C LEU A 49 3.60 4.68 -6.39
N LEU A 50 2.69 4.91 -5.44
CA LEU A 50 1.27 4.58 -5.57
C LEU A 50 0.66 5.26 -6.79
N ARG A 51 0.94 6.55 -6.96
CA ARG A 51 0.48 7.34 -8.11
C ARG A 51 1.11 6.89 -9.42
N GLU A 52 2.44 6.86 -9.48
CA GLU A 52 3.23 6.61 -10.70
C GLU A 52 2.94 5.23 -11.27
N HIS A 53 2.84 4.23 -10.39
CA HIS A 53 2.57 2.86 -10.78
C HIS A 53 1.11 2.47 -10.66
N ARG A 54 0.18 3.41 -10.39
CA ARG A 54 -1.26 3.13 -10.23
C ARG A 54 -1.54 1.89 -9.38
N ILE A 55 -0.89 1.80 -8.21
CA ILE A 55 -0.99 0.65 -7.32
C ILE A 55 -2.44 0.43 -6.93
N THR A 56 -2.91 -0.82 -6.99
CA THR A 56 -4.29 -1.18 -6.63
C THR A 56 -4.37 -1.89 -5.28
N THR A 57 -3.28 -2.48 -4.80
CA THR A 57 -3.23 -3.21 -3.54
C THR A 57 -1.92 -2.94 -2.80
N VAL A 58 -2.03 -2.51 -1.54
CA VAL A 58 -0.87 -2.18 -0.69
C VAL A 58 -1.14 -2.57 0.75
N HIS A 59 -0.07 -2.89 1.48
CA HIS A 59 -0.10 -3.10 2.93
C HIS A 59 0.43 -1.88 3.68
N PHE A 60 -0.11 -1.58 4.86
CA PHE A 60 0.52 -0.71 5.83
C PHE A 60 0.51 -1.33 7.23
N VAL A 61 1.55 -1.04 8.01
CA VAL A 61 1.42 -1.07 9.47
C VAL A 61 0.67 0.20 9.90
N PRO A 62 -0.28 0.17 10.85
CA PRO A 62 -1.10 1.34 11.22
C PRO A 62 -0.32 2.64 11.47
N SER A 63 0.81 2.62 12.17
CA SER A 63 1.68 3.78 12.35
C SER A 63 2.16 4.40 11.03
N MET A 64 2.57 3.57 10.07
CA MET A 64 2.95 4.03 8.72
C MET A 64 1.73 4.49 7.92
N LEU A 65 0.56 3.86 8.08
CA LEU A 65 -0.68 4.34 7.45
C LEU A 65 -0.99 5.77 7.91
N THR A 66 -0.88 6.05 9.20
CA THR A 66 -1.04 7.40 9.74
C THR A 66 -0.04 8.37 9.13
N ALA A 67 1.25 8.02 9.08
CA ALA A 67 2.29 8.88 8.48
C ALA A 67 2.02 9.15 6.98
N PHE A 68 1.66 8.11 6.23
CA PHE A 68 1.28 8.20 4.82
C PHE A 68 0.09 9.14 4.59
N THR A 69 -1.00 8.96 5.33
CA THR A 69 -2.21 9.81 5.19
C THR A 69 -1.98 11.26 5.59
N GLY A 70 -0.90 11.55 6.33
CA GLY A 70 -0.50 12.91 6.68
C GLY A 70 0.18 13.67 5.54
N VAL A 71 0.68 12.98 4.51
CA VAL A 71 1.41 13.60 3.37
C VAL A 71 0.79 13.33 2.01
N ALA A 72 0.00 12.25 1.87
CA ALA A 72 -0.63 11.86 0.61
C ALA A 72 -1.85 12.73 0.27
N ALA A 73 -2.09 12.90 -1.03
CA ALA A 73 -3.29 13.52 -1.58
C ALA A 73 -4.22 12.45 -2.19
N PRO A 74 -5.52 12.76 -2.41
CA PRO A 74 -6.46 11.82 -3.04
C PRO A 74 -5.96 11.29 -4.41
N ASP A 75 -5.29 12.14 -5.19
CA ASP A 75 -4.72 11.75 -6.49
C ASP A 75 -3.62 10.69 -6.37
N ASP A 76 -2.89 10.65 -5.25
CA ASP A 76 -1.89 9.60 -5.01
C ASP A 76 -2.56 8.24 -4.77
N CYS A 77 -3.80 8.24 -4.30
CA CYS A 77 -4.58 7.06 -3.96
C CYS A 77 -5.57 6.64 -5.06
N ALA A 78 -5.62 7.33 -6.19
CA ALA A 78 -6.64 7.13 -7.22
C ALA A 78 -6.65 5.72 -7.85
N GLY A 79 -5.55 4.98 -7.76
CA GLY A 79 -5.47 3.58 -8.20
C GLY A 79 -5.90 2.55 -7.14
N LEU A 80 -5.93 2.94 -5.86
CA LEU A 80 -6.11 2.01 -4.76
C LEU A 80 -7.51 1.41 -4.75
N ARG A 81 -7.56 0.08 -4.67
CA ARG A 81 -8.79 -0.70 -4.52
C ARG A 81 -8.83 -1.50 -3.22
N ARG A 82 -7.67 -1.76 -2.64
CA ARG A 82 -7.51 -2.53 -1.40
C ARG A 82 -6.33 -2.00 -0.61
N VAL A 83 -6.55 -1.70 0.67
CA VAL A 83 -5.48 -1.47 1.64
C VAL A 83 -5.62 -2.47 2.78
N LEU A 84 -4.54 -3.20 3.04
CA LEU A 84 -4.45 -4.10 4.18
C LEU A 84 -3.69 -3.41 5.31
N ALA A 85 -4.22 -3.43 6.52
CA ALA A 85 -3.55 -2.91 7.71
C ALA A 85 -3.37 -4.01 8.77
N SER A 86 -2.13 -4.26 9.21
CA SER A 86 -1.83 -5.25 10.24
C SER A 86 -0.51 -4.97 10.95
N GLY A 87 -0.21 -5.71 12.03
CA GLY A 87 1.03 -5.58 12.81
C GLY A 87 0.91 -4.67 14.03
N GLU A 88 -0.10 -3.80 14.08
CA GLU A 88 -0.45 -2.97 15.24
C GLU A 88 -1.97 -2.83 15.35
N THR A 89 -2.44 -2.19 16.42
CA THR A 89 -3.86 -1.79 16.56
C THR A 89 -4.22 -0.76 15.50
N LEU A 90 -5.21 -1.06 14.65
CA LEU A 90 -5.79 -0.09 13.75
C LEU A 90 -6.65 0.90 14.54
N THR A 91 -6.23 2.15 14.61
CA THR A 91 -6.97 3.22 15.29
C THR A 91 -8.01 3.85 14.36
N PRO A 92 -9.12 4.42 14.90
CA PRO A 92 -10.08 5.17 14.09
C PRO A 92 -9.42 6.29 13.28
N ALA A 93 -8.47 7.03 13.87
CA ALA A 93 -7.76 8.10 13.18
C ALA A 93 -6.99 7.62 11.93
N ALA A 94 -6.36 6.44 11.98
CA ALA A 94 -5.66 5.88 10.84
C ALA A 94 -6.64 5.42 9.73
N ALA A 95 -7.75 4.80 10.12
CA ALA A 95 -8.81 4.39 9.19
C ALA A 95 -9.47 5.61 8.53
N ASP A 96 -9.82 6.64 9.31
CA ASP A 96 -10.42 7.88 8.83
C ASP A 96 -9.47 8.63 7.88
N GLY A 97 -8.16 8.59 8.15
CA GLY A 97 -7.14 9.14 7.26
C GLY A 97 -7.19 8.51 5.88
N LEU A 98 -7.26 7.18 5.81
CA LEU A 98 -7.38 6.46 4.55
C LEU A 98 -8.70 6.77 3.84
N LEU A 99 -9.83 6.71 4.55
CA LEU A 99 -11.16 6.91 3.96
C LEU A 99 -11.37 8.32 3.41
N ARG A 100 -10.69 9.35 3.95
CA ARG A 100 -10.68 10.70 3.37
C ARG A 100 -9.97 10.76 2.02
N LEU A 101 -8.90 9.98 1.84
CA LEU A 101 -8.09 9.97 0.61
C LEU A 101 -8.65 9.00 -0.45
N ALA A 102 -9.24 7.90 0.00
CA ALA A 102 -9.63 6.77 -0.83
C ALA A 102 -10.94 6.13 -0.29
N PRO A 103 -12.10 6.77 -0.52
CA PRO A 103 -13.37 6.39 0.11
C PRO A 103 -14.01 5.10 -0.43
N HIS A 104 -13.47 4.56 -1.53
CA HIS A 104 -14.00 3.37 -2.23
C HIS A 104 -13.06 2.16 -2.14
N THR A 105 -12.08 2.25 -1.23
CA THR A 105 -10.96 1.34 -1.10
C THR A 105 -11.13 0.39 0.08
#